data_AF-A0A968A1F9-F1
#
_entry.id   AF-A0A968A1F9-F1
#
_cell.length_a   1.000
_cell.length_b   1.000
_cell.length_c   1.000
_cell.angle_alpha   90.00
_cell.angle_beta   90.00
_cell.angle_gamma   90.00
#
_symmetry.space_group_name_H-M   'P 1'
#
loop_
_entity.id
_entity.type
_entity.pdbx_description
1 polymer ?
#
loop_
_entity_poly.entity_id
_entity_poly.type
_entity_poly.pdbx_seq_one_letter_code
_entity_poly.pdbx_strand_id
1 'polypeptide(L)'
;TTYPVEDQSDAEVALAASPEEVYIVYQATGDFAIGETVNIVASSGVTIANTCGTPTTDADSDGTPDGGAVVAASVYTYTFTAATTAATTSVAFCLNVTFAAAGNYS
;
A
#
# COMPACT_ATOMS: atom_id res chain seq x y z
N THR A 1 -20.99 -43.22 37.56
CA THR A 1 -19.79 -42.64 36.91
C THR A 1 -20.21 -41.35 36.29
N THR A 2 -19.85 -40.22 36.89
CA THR A 2 -20.17 -38.89 36.37
C THR A 2 -18.94 -38.43 35.58
N TYR A 3 -19.06 -38.32 34.26
CA TYR A 3 -18.01 -37.75 33.43
C TYR A 3 -18.03 -36.23 33.57
N PRO A 4 -16.88 -35.55 33.77
CA PRO A 4 -16.85 -34.10 33.69
C PRO A 4 -17.12 -33.68 32.24
N VAL A 5 -18.05 -32.74 32.07
CA VAL A 5 -18.18 -31.99 30.82
C VAL A 5 -17.01 -31.01 30.82
N GLU A 6 -15.99 -31.29 30.02
CA GLU A 6 -14.93 -30.33 29.76
C GLU A 6 -15.55 -29.18 28.95
N ASP A 7 -15.64 -28.02 29.58
CA ASP A 7 -16.02 -26.76 28.94
C ASP A 7 -14.91 -26.39 27.96
N GLN A 8 -15.06 -26.85 26.72
CA GLN A 8 -14.22 -26.49 25.57
C GLN A 8 -14.65 -25.12 25.06
N SER A 9 -14.59 -24.09 25.91
CA SER A 9 -14.62 -22.73 25.43
C SER A 9 -13.25 -22.44 24.80
N ASP A 10 -13.02 -22.99 23.61
CA ASP A 10 -11.89 -22.63 22.77
C ASP A 10 -11.99 -21.13 22.54
N ALA A 11 -11.12 -20.37 23.22
CA ALA A 11 -10.95 -18.97 22.94
C ALA A 11 -10.37 -18.87 21.52
N GLU A 12 -11.20 -18.49 20.55
CA GLU A 12 -10.76 -18.19 19.19
C GLU A 12 -9.72 -17.07 19.25
N VAL A 13 -8.44 -17.43 19.15
CA VAL A 13 -7.35 -16.47 19.05
C VAL A 13 -7.34 -15.94 17.63
N ALA A 14 -7.98 -14.79 17.40
CA ALA A 14 -7.82 -14.05 16.16
C ALA A 14 -6.33 -13.74 15.95
N LEU A 15 -5.72 -14.28 14.89
CA LEU A 15 -4.37 -13.88 14.51
C LEU A 15 -4.40 -12.42 14.10
N ALA A 16 -3.57 -11.59 14.76
CA ALA A 16 -3.39 -10.20 14.36
C ALA A 16 -2.87 -10.15 12.92
N ALA A 17 -3.45 -9.29 12.10
CA ALA A 17 -2.98 -9.08 10.75
C ALA A 17 -1.58 -8.47 10.75
N SER A 18 -0.64 -9.10 10.05
CA SER A 18 0.71 -8.57 9.84
C SER A 18 0.74 -7.61 8.66
N PRO A 19 1.53 -6.53 8.72
CA PRO A 19 1.79 -5.70 7.55
C PRO A 19 2.54 -6.50 6.48
N GLU A 20 2.16 -6.30 5.22
CA GLU A 20 2.78 -6.86 4.03
C GLU A 20 3.33 -5.74 3.14
N GLU A 21 4.49 -5.98 2.52
CA GLU A 21 5.08 -5.06 1.55
C GLU A 21 4.52 -5.32 0.15
N VAL A 22 4.06 -4.27 -0.51
CA VAL A 22 3.51 -4.31 -1.87
C VAL A 22 4.26 -3.30 -2.74
N TYR A 23 4.77 -3.78 -3.88
CA TYR A 23 5.43 -2.96 -4.88
C TYR A 23 4.51 -2.74 -6.08
N ILE A 24 4.25 -1.48 -6.42
CA ILE A 24 3.37 -1.10 -7.53
C ILE A 24 4.17 -0.26 -8.51
N VAL A 25 4.18 -0.65 -9.78
CA VAL A 25 4.79 0.13 -10.87
C VAL A 25 3.68 0.69 -11.75
N TYR A 26 3.68 2.00 -11.95
CA TYR A 26 2.78 2.69 -12.86
C TYR A 26 3.58 3.28 -14.01
N GLN A 27 3.29 2.82 -15.23
CA GLN A 27 3.91 3.30 -16.46
C GLN A 27 2.90 4.15 -17.23
N ALA A 28 3.33 5.34 -17.66
CA ALA A 28 2.54 6.21 -18.52
C ALA A 28 3.25 6.42 -19.87
N THR A 29 2.46 6.59 -20.93
CA THR A 29 2.94 6.80 -22.30
C THR A 29 3.21 8.29 -22.60
N GLY A 30 3.49 9.08 -21.57
CA GLY A 30 3.70 10.53 -21.68
C GLY A 30 4.23 11.13 -20.39
N ASP A 31 4.52 12.43 -20.44
CA ASP A 31 5.06 13.18 -19.31
C ASP A 31 4.00 13.43 -18.22
N PHE A 32 4.47 13.51 -16.98
CA PHE A 32 3.70 14.04 -15.86
C PHE A 32 3.96 15.53 -15.70
N ALA A 33 2.88 16.29 -15.52
CA ALA A 33 2.96 17.71 -15.21
C ALA A 33 3.03 17.97 -13.71
N ILE A 34 3.58 19.13 -13.32
CA ILE A 34 3.56 19.59 -11.93
C ILE A 34 2.12 19.64 -11.42
N GLY A 35 1.88 19.02 -10.26
CA GLY A 35 0.59 18.95 -9.60
C GLY A 35 -0.27 17.76 -10.01
N GLU A 36 0.15 16.96 -10.99
CA GLU A 36 -0.51 15.69 -11.27
C GLU A 36 -0.37 14.72 -10.10
N THR A 37 -1.31 13.78 -10.00
CA THR A 37 -1.36 12.85 -8.87
C THR A 37 -1.59 11.41 -9.32
N VAL A 38 -0.91 10.48 -8.67
CA VAL A 38 -1.24 9.05 -8.69
C VAL A 38 -1.89 8.69 -7.37
N ASN A 39 -3.11 8.16 -7.43
CA ASN A 39 -3.84 7.69 -6.26
C ASN A 39 -3.92 6.17 -6.27
N ILE A 40 -3.41 5.54 -5.22
CA ILE A 40 -3.57 4.11 -4.96
C ILE A 40 -4.61 3.99 -3.86
N VAL A 41 -5.76 3.43 -4.21
CA VAL A 41 -6.90 3.27 -3.31
C VAL A 41 -7.03 1.81 -2.94
N ALA A 42 -6.82 1.51 -1.67
CA ALA A 42 -7.02 0.18 -1.12
C ALA A 42 -8.52 -0.12 -0.98
N SER A 43 -8.91 -1.35 -1.28
CA SER A 43 -10.28 -1.83 -1.09
C SER A 43 -10.66 -1.85 0.40
N SER A 44 -11.96 -1.98 0.67
CA SER A 44 -12.46 -2.21 2.03
C SER A 44 -11.72 -3.39 2.69
N GLY A 45 -11.35 -3.21 3.96
CA GLY A 45 -10.58 -4.20 4.71
C GLY A 45 -9.08 -4.18 4.43
N VAL A 46 -8.57 -3.21 3.66
CA VAL A 46 -7.13 -3.00 3.49
C VAL A 46 -6.76 -1.58 3.93
N THR A 47 -5.79 -1.48 4.83
CA THR A 47 -5.23 -0.20 5.27
C THR A 47 -3.81 -0.04 4.75
N ILE A 48 -3.49 1.15 4.26
CA ILE A 48 -2.13 1.52 3.87
C ILE A 48 -1.51 2.22 5.08
N ALA A 49 -0.49 1.63 5.69
CA ALA A 49 0.05 2.11 6.96
C ALA A 49 1.18 3.14 6.75
N ASN A 50 2.10 2.85 5.83
CA ASN A 50 3.23 3.71 5.47
C ASN A 50 3.89 3.21 4.18
N THR A 51 4.96 3.88 3.74
CA THR A 51 5.84 3.42 2.68
C THR A 51 6.94 2.50 3.24
N CYS A 52 7.21 1.36 2.59
CA CYS A 52 8.27 0.41 2.99
C CYS A 52 9.67 0.81 2.51
N GLY A 53 9.77 1.84 1.67
CA GLY A 53 11.04 2.40 1.21
C GLY A 53 10.81 3.74 0.53
N THR A 54 11.88 4.38 0.06
CA THR A 54 11.77 5.54 -0.82
C THR A 54 11.25 5.05 -2.17
N PRO A 55 10.03 5.41 -2.60
CA PRO A 55 9.56 5.04 -3.92
C PRO A 55 10.53 5.57 -4.99
N THR A 56 10.83 4.78 -6.03
CA THR A 56 11.60 5.31 -7.18
C THR A 56 10.66 6.22 -7.94
N THR A 57 10.76 7.49 -7.57
CA THR A 57 9.88 8.58 -7.94
C THR A 57 10.52 9.49 -8.96
N ASP A 58 11.58 8.99 -9.59
CA ASP A 58 12.25 9.57 -10.73
C ASP A 58 11.72 8.83 -11.96
N ALA A 59 10.65 9.37 -12.51
CA ALA A 59 9.83 8.77 -13.54
C ALA A 59 10.49 8.86 -14.92
N ASP A 60 11.36 9.83 -15.14
CA ASP A 60 12.12 10.01 -16.39
C ASP A 60 13.63 9.68 -16.26
N SER A 61 14.07 9.23 -15.09
CA SER A 61 15.43 8.80 -14.79
C SER A 61 16.49 9.91 -14.90
N ASP A 62 16.12 11.15 -14.55
CA ASP A 62 17.03 12.30 -14.59
C ASP A 62 17.88 12.47 -13.30
N GLY A 63 17.63 11.63 -12.30
CA GLY A 63 18.33 11.62 -11.02
C GLY A 63 17.70 12.54 -9.96
N THR A 64 16.59 13.20 -10.27
CA THR A 64 15.83 14.04 -9.34
C THR A 64 14.52 13.35 -8.94
N PRO A 65 14.11 13.40 -7.65
CA PRO A 65 12.79 12.92 -7.27
C PRO A 65 11.70 13.85 -7.82
N ASP A 66 10.69 13.29 -8.50
CA ASP A 66 9.66 14.08 -9.17
C ASP A 66 8.55 14.57 -8.24
N GLY A 67 8.56 14.23 -6.95
CA GLY A 67 7.37 14.42 -6.11
C GLY A 67 7.44 13.82 -4.71
N GLY A 68 6.28 13.86 -4.04
CA GLY A 68 6.13 13.40 -2.66
C GLY A 68 4.82 12.65 -2.43
N ALA A 69 4.79 11.86 -1.36
CA ALA A 69 3.66 11.01 -1.03
C ALA A 69 3.02 11.37 0.31
N VAL A 70 1.71 11.20 0.39
CA VAL A 70 0.91 11.29 1.61
C VAL A 70 0.04 10.05 1.73
N VAL A 71 -0.06 9.50 2.94
CA VAL A 71 -0.91 8.35 3.25
C VAL A 71 -2.05 8.81 4.16
N ALA A 72 -3.28 8.52 3.75
CA ALA A 72 -4.49 8.78 4.52
C ALA A 72 -5.35 7.52 4.56
N ALA A 73 -5.17 6.71 5.61
CA ALA A 73 -5.87 5.45 5.82
C ALA A 73 -5.76 4.48 4.64
N SER A 74 -6.78 4.37 3.79
CA SER A 74 -6.82 3.46 2.63
C SER A 74 -6.41 4.13 1.32
N VAL A 75 -5.92 5.37 1.37
CA VAL A 75 -5.50 6.11 0.17
C VAL A 75 -4.04 6.52 0.30
N TYR A 76 -3.25 6.16 -0.70
CA TYR A 76 -1.92 6.70 -0.93
C TYR A 76 -1.99 7.67 -2.11
N THR A 77 -1.56 8.90 -1.90
CA THR A 77 -1.51 9.94 -2.93
C THR A 77 -0.07 10.36 -3.15
N TYR A 78 0.41 10.17 -4.37
CA TYR A 78 1.67 10.73 -4.83
C TYR A 78 1.39 11.95 -5.71
N THR A 79 2.07 13.07 -5.44
CA THR A 79 1.93 14.31 -6.20
C THR A 79 3.25 14.68 -6.85
N PHE A 80 3.23 14.90 -8.15
CA PHE A 80 4.38 15.39 -8.90
C PHE A 80 4.65 16.86 -8.55
N THR A 81 5.83 17.17 -8.03
CA THR A 81 6.32 18.53 -7.77
C THR A 81 7.25 19.04 -8.87
N ALA A 82 7.74 18.16 -9.72
CA ALA A 82 8.47 18.47 -10.94
C ALA A 82 7.70 17.92 -12.16
N ALA A 83 7.95 18.50 -13.34
CA ALA A 83 7.47 17.93 -14.59
C ALA A 83 8.54 16.98 -15.13
N THR A 84 8.11 15.85 -15.69
CA THR A 84 9.00 14.86 -16.27
C THR A 84 9.19 15.13 -17.75
N THR A 85 10.29 14.68 -18.34
CA THR A 85 10.54 14.78 -19.79
C THR A 85 11.13 13.47 -20.34
N ALA A 86 10.28 12.50 -20.65
CA ALA A 86 10.69 11.25 -21.29
C ALA A 86 9.62 10.64 -22.19
N ALA A 87 10.06 9.86 -23.19
CA ALA A 87 9.17 9.15 -24.10
C ALA A 87 8.30 8.09 -23.37
N THR A 88 8.77 7.59 -22.23
CA THR A 88 8.06 6.69 -21.33
C THR A 88 8.42 7.08 -19.91
N THR A 89 7.41 7.31 -19.06
CA THR A 89 7.63 7.61 -17.65
C THR A 89 7.14 6.45 -16.79
N SER A 90 7.86 6.15 -15.71
CA SER A 90 7.52 5.03 -14.81
C SER A 90 7.84 5.35 -13.36
N VAL A 91 6.85 5.28 -12.49
CA VAL A 91 7.01 5.44 -11.04
C VAL A 91 6.80 4.10 -10.33
N ALA A 92 7.63 3.81 -9.33
CA ALA A 92 7.45 2.63 -8.49
C ALA A 92 7.22 3.00 -7.03
N PHE A 93 6.18 2.42 -6.44
CA PHE A 93 5.74 2.67 -5.08
C PHE A 93 5.93 1.42 -4.22
N CYS A 94 6.47 1.60 -3.01
CA CYS A 94 6.56 0.57 -1.98
C CYS A 94 5.60 0.92 -0.86
N LEU A 95 4.57 0.10 -0.64
CA LEU A 95 3.54 0.31 0.37
C LEU A 95 3.55 -0.81 1.40
N ASN A 96 3.43 -0.47 2.68
CA ASN A 96 3.03 -1.41 3.72
C ASN A 96 1.52 -1.41 3.84
N VAL A 97 0.92 -2.56 3.56
CA VAL A 97 -0.53 -2.75 3.66
C VAL A 97 -0.85 -3.73 4.78
N THR A 98 -1.99 -3.56 5.42
CA THR A 98 -2.51 -4.53 6.38
C THR A 98 -3.90 -4.94 5.92
N PHE A 99 -4.11 -6.24 5.81
CA PHE A 99 -5.41 -6.83 5.49
C PHE A 99 -6.16 -7.05 6.80
N ALA A 100 -7.44 -6.69 6.88
CA ALA A 100 -8.28 -7.09 7.98
C ALA A 100 -8.22 -8.61 8.10
N ALA A 101 -8.13 -9.12 9.33
CA ALA A 101 -8.17 -10.56 9.56
C ALA A 101 -9.42 -11.12 8.87
N ALA A 102 -9.22 -12.01 7.89
CA ALA A 102 -10.32 -12.85 7.45
C ALA A 102 -10.77 -13.60 8.70
N GLY A 103 -12.05 -13.47 9.07
CA GLY A 103 -12.59 -14.24 10.16
C GLY A 103 -12.38 -15.72 9.84
N ASN A 104 -11.36 -16.33 10.46
CA ASN A 104 -11.23 -17.78 10.49
C ASN A 104 -12.29 -18.25 11.47
N TYR A 105 -13.48 -18.53 10.96
CA TYR A 105 -14.43 -19.38 11.67
C TYR A 105 -13.90 -20.81 11.51
N SER A 106 -13.30 -21.36 12.57
CA SER A 106 -12.96 -22.79 12.64
C SER A 106 -14.18 -23.63 12.99
#